data_AF-Q39XR6-F1
#
_entry.id   AF-Q39XR6-F1
#
_cell.length_a   1.000
_cell.length_b   1.000
_cell.length_c   1.000
_cell.angle_alpha   90.00
_cell.angle_beta   90.00
_cell.angle_gamma   90.00
#
_symmetry.space_group_name_H-M   'P 1'
#
loop_
_entity.id
_entity.type
_entity.pdbx_description
1 polymer ?
#
loop_
_entity_poly.entity_id
_entity_poly.type
_entity_poly.pdbx_seq_one_letter_code
_entity_poly.pdbx_strand_id
1 'polypeptide(L)'
;MKKKLLSFASAAALLSTAVAPAAFAATAPLADGTYTITVSKFNSNGTLSTVSSNSAVATGGKLDFTLPSMPTRNDANFLFFELKGVNGTVVRQGFAPAPPASATNKLGINEMSDKQAQVVKQAAALAGSDDPILMSYLLVMLRSPDINDDDISMIAQMGKAGILGSGGFEGFLTSPSGGNTTTNQLKSLKDCLIYNSDGTQKTLRSFTEGYYDAVNMMTADEQKEMQRAGGLMGEIFIDAATCAGIKPDLVLAAHNAAGVAVYDDESMAALTAHNPSFASAMESAMTTFHMRISASNLAGEYSKALTALGASGSQVTDFLNASRSLMTSFESLDAQYAGFYADPESYAASKGTTVDIVQTELQDAFQAAFTTFQGAIASKATDISAMKTGVLTMLPPGSTLPNTFGTYTMFAAPDQATCKAAGGTWGGDCVANWPIPQTVMVTWLAGILGNGGDFAYTRDTTPLQSFAEGFWDGECTIAAPDQAACTMNGGMWTQASTCVVMTQKGMCEGVGTWSARHTFSSGNAAFNAFQGIQEDIAILEMKRQAERETIAASEKEEQYNEMQAKKNFVDGLATLAGKITGRTNATTPLTEALKQAIIALMRQPNM
;
A
#
# COMPACT_ATOMS: atom_id res chain seq x y z
N MET A 1 -0.07 -25.58 0.44
CA MET A 1 0.89 -24.61 -0.13
C MET A 1 1.83 -24.16 0.98
N LYS A 2 3.09 -23.87 0.67
CA LYS A 2 4.15 -23.57 1.66
C LYS A 2 4.45 -22.07 1.61
N LYS A 3 4.52 -21.43 2.78
CA LYS A 3 5.12 -20.11 3.07
C LYS A 3 5.84 -19.48 1.87
N LYS A 4 5.19 -18.55 1.18
CA LYS A 4 5.80 -17.72 0.13
C LYS A 4 5.63 -16.21 0.34
N LEU A 5 5.33 -15.82 1.56
CA LEU A 5 5.56 -14.45 2.02
C LEU A 5 6.69 -14.51 3.05
N LEU A 6 7.82 -13.93 2.66
CA LEU A 6 9.01 -13.65 3.48
C LEU A 6 9.98 -14.82 3.76
N SER A 7 10.88 -15.06 2.81
CA SER A 7 12.28 -15.35 3.12
C SER A 7 13.15 -14.41 2.29
N PHE A 8 13.51 -13.26 2.85
CA PHE A 8 14.43 -12.31 2.23
C PHE A 8 15.86 -12.87 2.30
N ALA A 9 16.37 -13.35 1.17
CA ALA A 9 17.80 -13.60 0.96
C ALA A 9 18.16 -13.48 -0.53
N SER A 10 18.55 -12.27 -0.93
CA SER A 10 19.68 -11.92 -1.80
C SER A 10 20.09 -12.89 -2.93
N ALA A 11 19.74 -12.55 -4.17
CA ALA A 11 20.60 -12.75 -5.35
C ALA A 11 20.17 -11.82 -6.50
N ALA A 12 20.44 -10.51 -6.36
CA ALA A 12 20.27 -9.56 -7.45
C ALA A 12 21.41 -9.72 -8.48
N ALA A 13 21.18 -10.53 -9.51
CA ALA A 13 21.85 -10.39 -10.79
C ALA A 13 20.86 -9.77 -11.77
N LEU A 14 20.86 -8.43 -11.85
CA LEU A 14 20.21 -7.68 -12.92
C LEU A 14 20.86 -8.06 -14.26
N LEU A 15 20.32 -9.09 -14.92
CA LEU A 15 20.36 -9.10 -16.38
C LEU A 15 19.26 -8.14 -16.84
N SER A 16 19.67 -6.91 -17.12
CA SER A 16 18.96 -6.01 -18.01
C SER A 16 18.99 -6.57 -19.44
N THR A 17 18.38 -7.73 -19.65
CA THR A 17 17.87 -8.05 -20.97
C THR A 17 16.57 -7.27 -21.08
N ALA A 18 16.51 -6.36 -22.03
CA ALA A 18 15.24 -5.82 -22.50
C ALA A 18 14.45 -7.01 -23.05
N VAL A 19 13.75 -7.75 -22.19
CA VAL A 19 12.78 -8.75 -22.59
C VAL A 19 11.70 -7.94 -23.28
N ALA A 20 11.60 -8.09 -24.60
CA ALA A 20 10.52 -7.49 -25.36
C ALA A 20 9.21 -7.85 -24.63
N PRO A 21 8.35 -6.88 -24.29
CA PRO A 21 7.08 -7.20 -23.66
C PRO A 21 6.38 -8.22 -24.56
N ALA A 22 5.92 -9.33 -23.96
CA ALA A 22 5.09 -10.28 -24.68
C ALA A 22 3.95 -9.47 -25.32
N ALA A 23 3.88 -9.48 -26.64
CA ALA A 23 2.91 -8.68 -27.37
C ALA A 23 1.53 -9.31 -27.17
N PHE A 24 0.73 -8.71 -26.30
CA PHE A 24 -0.69 -9.02 -26.22
C PHE A 24 -1.38 -8.45 -27.45
N ALA A 25 -2.41 -9.15 -27.91
CA ALA A 25 -3.32 -8.59 -28.90
C ALA A 25 -3.97 -7.34 -28.31
N ALA A 26 -4.04 -6.26 -29.09
CA ALA A 26 -4.90 -5.14 -28.77
C ALA A 26 -6.36 -5.63 -28.61
N THR A 27 -7.19 -4.89 -27.87
CA THR A 27 -8.61 -5.22 -27.73
C THR A 27 -9.22 -5.49 -29.11
N ALA A 28 -10.03 -6.53 -29.24
CA ALA A 28 -10.63 -6.83 -30.54
C ALA A 28 -11.46 -5.61 -31.02
N PRO A 29 -11.18 -5.09 -32.24
CA PRO A 29 -11.87 -3.91 -32.75
C PRO A 29 -13.36 -4.18 -32.91
N LEU A 30 -14.18 -3.15 -32.70
CA LEU A 30 -15.60 -3.24 -33.03
C LEU A 30 -15.77 -3.38 -34.54
N ALA A 31 -16.73 -4.18 -34.99
CA ALA A 31 -17.09 -4.19 -36.40
C ALA A 31 -17.63 -2.81 -36.80
N ASP A 32 -17.25 -2.31 -37.98
CA ASP A 32 -17.81 -1.06 -38.50
C ASP A 32 -19.33 -1.18 -38.66
N GLY A 33 -20.07 -0.15 -38.24
CA GLY A 33 -21.52 -0.18 -38.28
C GLY A 33 -22.20 0.66 -37.21
N THR A 34 -23.53 0.62 -37.19
CA THR A 34 -24.34 1.35 -36.20
C THR A 34 -24.54 0.53 -34.93
N TYR A 35 -24.31 1.15 -33.79
CA TYR A 35 -24.52 0.59 -32.47
C TYR A 35 -25.56 1.41 -31.70
N THR A 36 -26.28 0.74 -30.81
CA THR A 36 -27.17 1.38 -29.85
C THR A 36 -26.49 1.41 -28.48
N ILE A 37 -26.32 2.61 -27.94
CA ILE A 37 -25.78 2.87 -26.61
C ILE A 37 -26.94 3.02 -25.64
N THR A 38 -27.16 2.02 -24.79
CA THR A 38 -28.12 2.12 -23.67
C THR A 38 -27.39 2.62 -22.44
N VAL A 39 -27.90 3.67 -21.80
CA VAL A 39 -27.40 4.16 -20.51
C VAL A 39 -28.42 3.89 -19.43
N SER A 40 -27.98 3.29 -18.34
CA SER A 40 -28.78 3.05 -17.14
C SER A 40 -28.10 3.66 -15.92
N LYS A 41 -28.86 3.95 -14.87
CA LYS A 41 -28.31 4.25 -13.55
C LYS A 41 -28.39 3.02 -12.65
N PHE A 42 -27.41 2.84 -11.78
CA PHE A 42 -27.56 1.94 -10.64
C PHE A 42 -28.47 2.59 -9.59
N ASN A 43 -29.48 1.85 -9.17
CA ASN A 43 -30.32 2.24 -8.04
C ASN A 43 -29.66 1.75 -6.74
N SER A 44 -30.01 2.38 -5.61
CA SER A 44 -29.49 2.00 -4.29
C SER A 44 -29.82 0.57 -3.85
N ASN A 45 -30.72 -0.12 -4.55
CA ASN A 45 -31.04 -1.53 -4.35
C ASN A 45 -30.27 -2.48 -5.29
N GLY A 46 -29.24 -1.98 -5.99
CA GLY A 46 -28.41 -2.77 -6.91
C GLY A 46 -29.04 -3.07 -8.27
N THR A 47 -30.27 -2.61 -8.54
CA THR A 47 -30.92 -2.79 -9.85
C THR A 47 -30.56 -1.66 -10.83
N LEU A 48 -30.77 -1.90 -12.13
CA LEU A 48 -30.57 -0.90 -13.18
C LEU A 48 -31.89 -0.26 -13.61
N SER A 49 -31.87 1.04 -13.90
CA SER A 49 -32.97 1.74 -14.56
C SER A 49 -32.47 2.52 -15.76
N THR A 50 -33.03 2.23 -16.94
CA THR A 50 -32.64 2.89 -18.18
C THR A 50 -32.99 4.37 -18.15
N VAL A 51 -32.02 5.18 -18.56
CA VAL A 51 -32.10 6.65 -18.59
C VAL A 51 -32.19 7.14 -20.03
N SER A 52 -31.37 6.58 -20.92
CA SER A 52 -31.34 6.98 -22.33
C SER A 52 -30.91 5.83 -23.24
N SER A 53 -31.24 5.98 -24.52
CA SER A 53 -30.81 5.10 -25.59
C SER A 53 -30.47 5.96 -26.81
N ASN A 54 -29.23 5.88 -27.28
CA ASN A 54 -28.73 6.70 -28.39
C ASN A 54 -28.08 5.80 -29.44
N SER A 55 -28.01 6.24 -30.70
CA SER A 55 -27.25 5.54 -31.73
C SER A 55 -25.94 6.25 -32.03
N ALA A 56 -24.91 5.46 -32.34
CA ALA A 56 -23.61 5.96 -32.80
C ALA A 56 -23.02 4.98 -33.83
N VAL A 57 -22.07 5.43 -34.64
CA VAL A 57 -21.48 4.63 -35.71
C VAL A 57 -20.02 4.36 -35.38
N ALA A 58 -19.65 3.08 -35.32
CA ALA A 58 -18.26 2.67 -35.21
C ALA A 58 -17.60 2.74 -36.59
N THR A 59 -16.38 3.29 -36.64
CA THR A 59 -15.57 3.37 -37.86
C THR A 59 -14.12 3.05 -37.52
N GLY A 60 -13.47 2.21 -38.31
CA GLY A 60 -12.07 1.83 -38.09
C GLY A 60 -11.85 1.08 -36.78
N GLY A 61 -12.85 0.32 -36.31
CA GLY A 61 -12.73 -0.44 -35.07
C GLY A 61 -13.15 0.28 -33.78
N LYS A 62 -13.47 1.58 -33.86
CA LYS A 62 -13.75 2.43 -32.68
C LYS A 62 -15.13 3.10 -32.77
N LEU A 63 -15.79 3.20 -31.61
CA LEU A 63 -17.04 3.94 -31.44
C LEU A 63 -16.81 5.14 -30.52
N ASP A 64 -16.87 6.35 -31.08
CA ASP A 64 -16.81 7.60 -30.32
C ASP A 64 -18.23 8.18 -30.15
N PHE A 65 -18.56 8.62 -28.93
CA PHE A 65 -19.86 9.22 -28.62
C PHE A 65 -19.75 10.26 -27.51
N THR A 66 -20.72 11.19 -27.47
CA THR A 66 -20.84 12.19 -26.40
C THR A 66 -22.30 12.29 -26.00
N LEU A 67 -22.55 12.31 -24.69
CA LEU A 67 -23.89 12.32 -24.12
C LEU A 67 -24.10 13.60 -23.31
N PRO A 68 -24.96 14.54 -23.77
CA PRO A 68 -25.01 15.90 -23.21
C PRO A 68 -25.78 16.02 -21.89
N SER A 69 -26.67 15.08 -21.57
CA SER A 69 -27.48 15.11 -20.34
C SER A 69 -27.50 13.72 -19.72
N MET A 70 -26.77 13.54 -18.62
CA MET A 70 -26.68 12.30 -17.87
C MET A 70 -27.08 12.54 -16.40
N PRO A 71 -27.57 11.50 -15.68
CA PRO A 71 -27.78 11.61 -14.25
C PRO A 71 -26.49 12.00 -13.54
N THR A 72 -26.64 12.78 -12.48
CA THR A 72 -25.53 13.27 -11.67
C THR A 72 -25.30 12.38 -10.46
N ARG A 73 -24.24 12.63 -9.71
CA ARG A 73 -23.98 11.97 -8.41
C ARG A 73 -25.11 12.09 -7.38
N ASN A 74 -26.01 13.06 -7.56
CA ASN A 74 -27.17 13.20 -6.68
C ASN A 74 -28.30 12.22 -7.06
N ASP A 75 -28.26 11.66 -8.27
CA ASP A 75 -29.28 10.75 -8.81
C ASP A 75 -28.91 9.27 -8.65
N ALA A 76 -27.61 8.95 -8.68
CA ALA A 76 -27.03 7.61 -8.50
C ALA A 76 -25.52 7.71 -8.24
N ASN A 77 -24.90 6.67 -7.67
CA ASN A 77 -23.43 6.60 -7.55
C ASN A 77 -22.77 6.30 -8.90
N PHE A 78 -23.40 5.43 -9.70
CA PHE A 78 -22.82 4.90 -10.94
C PHE A 78 -23.80 4.89 -12.10
N LEU A 79 -23.25 5.03 -13.30
CA LEU A 79 -23.91 4.86 -14.60
C LEU A 79 -23.39 3.59 -15.27
N PHE A 80 -24.28 2.86 -15.93
CA PHE A 80 -24.00 1.62 -16.64
C PHE A 80 -24.29 1.80 -18.14
N PHE A 81 -23.40 1.30 -18.98
CA PHE A 81 -23.44 1.48 -20.43
C PHE A 81 -23.48 0.11 -21.09
N GLU A 82 -24.43 -0.09 -22.00
CA GLU A 82 -24.49 -1.27 -22.87
C GLU A 82 -24.36 -0.82 -24.31
N LEU A 83 -23.36 -1.35 -25.02
CA LEU A 83 -23.24 -1.23 -26.46
C LEU A 83 -23.94 -2.43 -27.10
N LYS A 84 -24.99 -2.18 -27.88
CA LYS A 84 -25.76 -3.21 -28.58
C LYS A 84 -25.48 -3.12 -30.08
N GLY A 85 -25.14 -4.26 -30.68
CA GLY A 85 -24.97 -4.38 -32.13
C GLY A 85 -26.31 -4.33 -32.88
N VAL A 86 -26.25 -4.47 -34.20
CA VAL A 86 -27.43 -4.41 -35.10
C VAL A 86 -28.52 -5.44 -34.78
N ASN A 87 -28.16 -6.56 -34.14
CA ASN A 87 -29.09 -7.62 -33.73
C ASN A 87 -29.69 -7.40 -32.33
N GLY A 88 -29.40 -6.26 -31.69
CA GLY A 88 -29.84 -5.94 -30.32
C GLY A 88 -29.06 -6.66 -29.21
N THR A 89 -28.12 -7.53 -29.55
CA THR A 89 -27.23 -8.21 -28.61
C THR A 89 -26.21 -7.24 -28.03
N VAL A 90 -25.97 -7.32 -26.72
CA VAL A 90 -24.90 -6.58 -26.06
C VAL A 90 -23.56 -7.12 -26.55
N VAL A 91 -22.72 -6.25 -27.09
CA VAL A 91 -21.37 -6.59 -27.59
C VAL A 91 -20.28 -6.19 -26.60
N ARG A 92 -20.51 -5.12 -25.83
CA ARG A 92 -19.62 -4.62 -24.78
C ARG A 92 -20.43 -3.85 -23.74
N GLN A 93 -19.92 -3.84 -22.51
CA GLN A 93 -20.46 -3.07 -21.41
C GLN A 93 -19.37 -2.25 -20.72
N GLY A 94 -19.79 -1.22 -20.02
CA GLY A 94 -18.91 -0.40 -19.19
C GLY A 94 -19.71 0.24 -18.08
N PHE A 95 -19.00 0.80 -17.10
CA PHE A 95 -19.62 1.60 -16.07
C PHE A 95 -18.73 2.79 -15.76
N ALA A 96 -19.34 3.85 -15.24
CA ALA A 96 -18.62 5.02 -14.78
C ALA A 96 -19.27 5.59 -13.53
N PRO A 97 -18.51 6.29 -12.66
CA PRO A 97 -19.14 7.10 -11.62
C PRO A 97 -20.11 8.12 -12.25
N ALA A 98 -21.18 8.52 -11.56
CA ALA A 98 -22.10 9.53 -12.07
C ALA A 98 -21.53 10.95 -11.85
N PRO A 99 -21.37 11.79 -12.89
CA PRO A 99 -20.65 13.07 -12.77
C PRO A 99 -21.29 14.04 -11.74
N PRO A 100 -20.49 14.90 -11.08
CA PRO A 100 -21.00 16.10 -10.43
C PRO A 100 -21.77 16.94 -11.45
N ALA A 101 -22.71 17.74 -10.94
CA ALA A 101 -23.41 18.70 -11.79
C ALA A 101 -22.40 19.57 -12.57
N SER A 102 -22.64 19.72 -13.88
CA SER A 102 -21.80 20.49 -14.81
C SER A 102 -20.38 19.93 -15.04
N ALA A 103 -20.05 18.74 -14.54
CA ALA A 103 -18.78 18.07 -14.81
C ALA A 103 -18.93 17.02 -15.93
N THR A 104 -17.85 16.81 -16.68
CA THR A 104 -17.76 15.75 -17.70
C THR A 104 -16.99 14.56 -17.18
N ASN A 105 -17.50 13.36 -17.43
CA ASN A 105 -16.75 12.13 -17.25
C ASN A 105 -16.26 11.57 -18.58
N LYS A 106 -15.12 10.89 -18.51
CA LYS A 106 -14.57 10.09 -19.61
C LYS A 106 -14.74 8.60 -19.27
N LEU A 107 -15.05 7.81 -20.30
CA LEU A 107 -15.26 6.37 -20.20
C LEU A 107 -14.68 5.69 -21.44
N GLY A 108 -13.81 4.70 -21.23
CA GLY A 108 -13.42 3.74 -22.26
C GLY A 108 -14.15 2.42 -22.06
N ILE A 109 -14.66 1.85 -23.16
CA ILE A 109 -15.29 0.54 -23.16
C ILE A 109 -14.47 -0.41 -24.06
N ASN A 110 -13.95 -1.47 -23.47
CA ASN A 110 -13.16 -2.52 -24.12
C ASN A 110 -13.51 -3.91 -23.53
N GLU A 111 -12.74 -4.94 -23.87
CA GLU A 111 -12.98 -6.32 -23.41
C GLU A 111 -12.86 -6.46 -21.90
N MET A 112 -11.88 -5.78 -21.30
CA MET A 112 -11.66 -5.83 -19.87
C MET A 112 -12.77 -5.10 -19.10
N SER A 113 -13.17 -3.91 -19.55
CA SER A 113 -14.27 -3.17 -18.94
C SER A 113 -15.60 -3.90 -19.10
N ASP A 114 -15.80 -4.66 -20.18
CA ASP A 114 -17.00 -5.48 -20.39
C ASP A 114 -17.12 -6.53 -19.28
N LYS A 115 -16.04 -7.27 -19.00
CA LYS A 115 -16.01 -8.24 -17.90
C LYS A 115 -16.16 -7.60 -16.53
N GLN A 116 -15.48 -6.48 -16.28
CA GLN A 116 -15.64 -5.71 -15.04
C GLN A 116 -17.06 -5.21 -14.85
N ALA A 117 -17.71 -4.72 -15.91
CA ALA A 117 -19.09 -4.27 -15.88
C ALA A 117 -20.06 -5.42 -15.59
N GLN A 118 -19.83 -6.61 -16.16
CA GLN A 118 -20.63 -7.80 -15.86
C GLN A 118 -20.52 -8.21 -14.39
N VAL A 119 -19.30 -8.24 -13.84
CA VAL A 119 -19.05 -8.51 -12.41
C VAL A 119 -19.73 -7.48 -11.52
N VAL A 120 -19.55 -6.19 -11.81
CA VAL A 120 -20.18 -5.08 -11.07
C VAL A 120 -21.70 -5.19 -11.09
N LYS A 121 -22.30 -5.45 -12.25
CA LYS A 121 -23.75 -5.61 -12.41
C LYS A 121 -24.28 -6.79 -11.59
N GLN A 122 -23.58 -7.93 -11.62
CA GLN A 122 -23.99 -9.11 -10.87
C GLN A 122 -23.81 -8.91 -9.35
N ALA A 123 -22.69 -8.34 -8.92
CA ALA A 123 -22.41 -8.06 -7.52
C ALA A 123 -23.42 -7.07 -6.93
N ALA A 124 -23.76 -6.00 -7.68
CA ALA A 124 -24.78 -5.04 -7.26
C ALA A 124 -26.13 -5.73 -7.00
N ALA A 125 -26.57 -6.57 -7.93
CA ALA A 125 -27.82 -7.32 -7.81
C ALA A 125 -27.79 -8.31 -6.64
N LEU A 126 -26.68 -9.02 -6.44
CA LEU A 126 -26.51 -9.97 -5.32
C LEU A 126 -26.45 -9.27 -3.96
N ALA A 127 -25.79 -8.12 -3.89
CA ALA A 127 -25.67 -7.30 -2.69
C ALA A 127 -26.98 -6.56 -2.38
N GLY A 128 -27.80 -6.29 -3.39
CA GLY A 128 -28.94 -5.39 -3.27
C GLY A 128 -28.50 -3.95 -2.99
N SER A 129 -27.35 -3.52 -3.52
CA SER A 129 -26.71 -2.23 -3.23
C SER A 129 -25.86 -1.74 -4.39
N ASP A 130 -25.71 -0.41 -4.54
CA ASP A 130 -24.76 0.24 -5.45
C ASP A 130 -23.50 0.75 -4.71
N ASP A 131 -23.06 -0.03 -3.71
CA ASP A 131 -22.02 0.37 -2.78
C ASP A 131 -20.68 0.71 -3.46
N PRO A 132 -20.14 1.94 -3.29
CA PRO A 132 -18.89 2.34 -3.94
C PRO A 132 -17.67 1.53 -3.52
N ILE A 133 -17.59 1.06 -2.27
CA ILE A 133 -16.47 0.23 -1.80
C ILE A 133 -16.53 -1.12 -2.51
N LEU A 134 -17.72 -1.73 -2.59
CA LEU A 134 -17.92 -2.99 -3.31
C LEU A 134 -17.51 -2.84 -4.77
N MET A 135 -18.01 -1.81 -5.47
CA MET A 135 -17.71 -1.61 -6.88
C MET A 135 -16.21 -1.40 -7.11
N SER A 136 -15.55 -0.56 -6.33
CA SER A 136 -14.10 -0.32 -6.44
C SER A 136 -13.29 -1.60 -6.23
N TYR A 137 -13.64 -2.41 -5.23
CA TYR A 137 -12.86 -3.59 -4.87
C TYR A 137 -12.95 -4.70 -5.93
N LEU A 138 -14.09 -4.82 -6.62
CA LEU A 138 -14.26 -5.75 -7.73
C LEU A 138 -13.33 -5.41 -8.91
N LEU A 139 -13.02 -4.12 -9.12
CA LEU A 139 -12.06 -3.68 -10.15
C LEU A 139 -10.62 -4.05 -9.79
N VAL A 140 -10.30 -4.11 -8.50
CA VAL A 140 -9.01 -4.61 -8.02
C VAL A 140 -8.90 -6.10 -8.28
N MET A 141 -9.97 -6.87 -8.01
CA MET A 141 -10.00 -8.33 -8.22
C MET A 141 -9.83 -8.72 -9.69
N LEU A 142 -10.40 -7.94 -10.61
CA LEU A 142 -10.46 -8.31 -12.02
C LEU A 142 -9.50 -7.51 -12.89
N ARG A 143 -8.30 -8.09 -13.10
CA ARG A 143 -7.28 -7.57 -14.02
C ARG A 143 -7.13 -8.37 -15.33
N SER A 144 -7.98 -9.38 -15.56
CA SER A 144 -7.98 -10.26 -16.74
C SER A 144 -9.28 -10.16 -17.54
N PRO A 145 -9.22 -10.08 -18.89
CA PRO A 145 -10.41 -10.18 -19.74
C PRO A 145 -10.86 -11.64 -19.98
N ASP A 146 -10.01 -12.62 -19.68
CA ASP A 146 -10.22 -14.04 -20.01
C ASP A 146 -10.98 -14.78 -18.90
N ILE A 147 -12.15 -14.25 -18.55
CA ILE A 147 -13.05 -14.83 -17.54
C ILE A 147 -14.42 -15.23 -18.11
N ASN A 148 -14.97 -16.32 -17.59
CA ASN A 148 -16.27 -16.87 -17.96
C ASN A 148 -17.38 -16.46 -16.96
N ASP A 149 -18.62 -16.86 -17.22
CA ASP A 149 -19.78 -16.48 -16.39
C ASP A 149 -19.73 -17.06 -14.95
N ASP A 150 -19.10 -18.23 -14.78
CA ASP A 150 -18.90 -18.83 -13.46
C ASP A 150 -17.86 -18.02 -12.67
N ASP A 151 -16.76 -17.60 -13.31
CA ASP A 151 -15.75 -16.72 -12.70
C ASP A 151 -16.39 -15.39 -12.27
N ILE A 152 -17.22 -14.79 -13.14
CA ILE A 152 -17.97 -13.55 -12.83
C ILE A 152 -18.85 -13.74 -11.60
N SER A 153 -19.57 -14.86 -11.55
CA SER A 153 -20.45 -15.19 -10.43
C SER A 153 -19.69 -15.36 -9.12
N MET A 154 -18.54 -16.03 -9.16
CA MET A 154 -17.68 -16.19 -8.00
C MET A 154 -17.13 -14.84 -7.50
N ILE A 155 -16.55 -14.02 -8.39
CA ILE A 155 -15.98 -12.72 -8.00
C ILE A 155 -17.06 -11.83 -7.37
N ALA A 156 -18.27 -11.84 -7.93
CA ALA A 156 -19.40 -11.08 -7.39
C ALA A 156 -19.80 -11.55 -5.98
N GLN A 157 -19.78 -12.86 -5.72
CA GLN A 157 -20.03 -13.42 -4.38
C GLN A 157 -18.91 -13.09 -3.40
N MET A 158 -17.64 -13.28 -3.80
CA MET A 158 -16.46 -12.94 -2.99
C MET A 158 -16.44 -11.45 -2.64
N GLY A 159 -16.69 -10.56 -3.59
CA GLY A 159 -16.76 -9.13 -3.32
C GLY A 159 -17.87 -8.78 -2.33
N LYS A 160 -19.07 -9.35 -2.50
CA LYS A 160 -20.18 -9.14 -1.55
C LYS A 160 -19.80 -9.61 -0.14
N ALA A 161 -19.28 -10.83 -0.02
CA ALA A 161 -18.89 -11.42 1.27
C ALA A 161 -17.75 -10.62 1.92
N GLY A 162 -16.72 -10.28 1.15
CA GLY A 162 -15.55 -9.55 1.62
C GLY A 162 -15.85 -8.12 2.04
N ILE A 163 -16.75 -7.42 1.35
CA ILE A 163 -17.00 -6.00 1.62
C ILE A 163 -18.17 -5.80 2.58
N LEU A 164 -19.29 -6.46 2.31
CA LEU A 164 -20.56 -6.26 3.02
C LEU A 164 -20.87 -7.40 4.00
N GLY A 165 -20.11 -8.49 3.99
CA GLY A 165 -20.27 -9.59 4.93
C GLY A 165 -19.91 -9.21 6.36
N SER A 166 -20.38 -10.03 7.31
CA SER A 166 -20.10 -9.84 8.73
C SER A 166 -18.60 -9.93 9.00
N GLY A 167 -18.00 -8.85 9.50
CA GLY A 167 -16.55 -8.78 9.73
C GLY A 167 -15.71 -8.53 8.47
N GLY A 168 -16.34 -8.34 7.31
CA GLY A 168 -15.68 -7.86 6.09
C GLY A 168 -15.25 -6.39 6.19
N PHE A 169 -14.87 -5.78 5.08
CA PHE A 169 -14.30 -4.43 5.03
C PHE A 169 -15.10 -3.39 5.82
N GLU A 170 -16.40 -3.25 5.54
CA GLU A 170 -17.24 -2.26 6.23
C GLU A 170 -17.54 -2.65 7.67
N GLY A 171 -17.77 -3.94 7.91
CA GLY A 171 -17.99 -4.48 9.25
C GLY A 171 -16.79 -4.23 10.17
N PHE A 172 -15.58 -4.42 9.66
CA PHE A 172 -14.34 -4.11 10.37
C PHE A 172 -14.23 -2.61 10.65
N LEU A 173 -14.39 -1.75 9.64
CA LEU A 173 -14.25 -0.31 9.83
C LEU A 173 -15.22 0.24 10.87
N THR A 174 -16.46 -0.23 10.87
CA THR A 174 -17.52 0.28 11.75
C THR A 174 -17.57 -0.38 13.14
N SER A 175 -16.98 -1.57 13.29
CA SER A 175 -16.92 -2.24 14.58
C SER A 175 -16.11 -1.44 15.61
N PRO A 176 -16.57 -1.33 16.88
CA PRO A 176 -15.78 -0.75 17.97
C PRO A 176 -14.45 -1.46 18.19
N SER A 177 -14.40 -2.78 17.93
CA SER A 177 -13.20 -3.60 18.03
C SER A 177 -12.40 -3.64 16.72
N GLY A 178 -12.77 -2.83 15.72
CA GLY A 178 -12.08 -2.71 14.43
C GLY A 178 -11.59 -1.28 14.24
N GLY A 179 -12.16 -0.56 13.27
CA GLY A 179 -11.81 0.83 12.99
C GLY A 179 -12.55 1.87 13.83
N ASN A 180 -13.68 1.52 14.45
CA ASN A 180 -14.59 2.45 15.14
C ASN A 180 -14.94 3.71 14.31
N THR A 181 -15.04 3.52 13.00
CA THR A 181 -15.37 4.56 12.02
C THR A 181 -16.85 4.88 12.13
N THR A 182 -17.18 6.16 12.24
CA THR A 182 -18.58 6.61 12.31
C THR A 182 -19.30 6.39 10.97
N THR A 183 -20.63 6.29 11.00
CA THR A 183 -21.45 6.23 9.77
C THR A 183 -21.19 7.39 8.83
N ASN A 184 -20.93 8.59 9.36
CA ASN A 184 -20.60 9.76 8.54
C ASN A 184 -19.25 9.62 7.85
N GLN A 185 -18.23 9.14 8.55
CA GLN A 185 -16.91 8.89 7.94
C GLN A 185 -17.00 7.79 6.87
N LEU A 186 -17.72 6.70 7.13
CA LEU A 186 -17.93 5.65 6.12
C LEU A 186 -18.68 6.18 4.89
N LYS A 187 -19.71 7.01 5.09
CA LYS A 187 -20.40 7.69 3.99
C LYS A 187 -19.44 8.60 3.21
N SER A 188 -18.64 9.41 3.90
CA SER A 188 -17.65 10.27 3.27
C SER A 188 -16.62 9.46 2.48
N LEU A 189 -16.16 8.31 2.98
CA LEU A 189 -15.27 7.42 2.24
C LEU A 189 -15.90 7.00 0.90
N LYS A 190 -17.15 6.53 0.95
CA LYS A 190 -17.91 6.14 -0.25
C LYS A 190 -18.09 7.29 -1.23
N ASP A 191 -18.43 8.48 -0.75
CA ASP A 191 -18.57 9.67 -1.59
C ASP A 191 -17.22 10.07 -2.23
N CYS A 192 -16.13 10.06 -1.44
CA CYS A 192 -14.79 10.46 -1.89
C CYS A 192 -14.13 9.45 -2.85
N LEU A 193 -14.51 8.16 -2.80
CA LEU A 193 -14.11 7.15 -3.79
C LEU A 193 -14.60 7.52 -5.19
N ILE A 194 -15.85 8.01 -5.28
CA ILE A 194 -16.47 8.38 -6.54
C ILE A 194 -15.94 9.75 -7.00
N TYR A 195 -15.98 10.75 -6.12
CA TYR A 195 -15.53 12.11 -6.41
C TYR A 195 -14.91 12.82 -5.21
N ASN A 196 -13.80 13.51 -5.49
CA ASN A 196 -13.16 14.39 -4.55
C ASN A 196 -13.31 15.85 -4.98
N SER A 197 -13.71 16.73 -4.07
CA SER A 197 -13.88 18.16 -4.33
C SER A 197 -12.56 18.92 -4.49
N ASP A 198 -11.45 18.39 -3.98
CA ASP A 198 -10.12 18.99 -4.06
C ASP A 198 -9.58 18.97 -5.51
N GLY A 199 -10.02 18.00 -6.33
CA GLY A 199 -9.58 17.85 -7.73
C GLY A 199 -8.12 17.42 -7.91
N THR A 200 -7.32 17.44 -6.84
CA THR A 200 -5.93 16.96 -6.80
C THR A 200 -5.79 15.48 -6.44
N GLN A 201 -6.85 14.89 -5.87
CA GLN A 201 -6.91 13.50 -5.40
C GLN A 201 -7.46 12.56 -6.47
N LYS A 202 -6.95 11.33 -6.51
CA LYS A 202 -7.38 10.26 -7.40
C LYS A 202 -8.74 9.72 -6.96
N THR A 203 -9.59 9.39 -7.93
CA THR A 203 -10.94 8.83 -7.70
C THR A 203 -11.26 7.75 -8.73
N LEU A 204 -12.41 7.08 -8.61
CA LEU A 204 -12.91 6.19 -9.66
C LEU A 204 -13.06 6.89 -11.02
N ARG A 205 -13.24 8.22 -11.04
CA ARG A 205 -13.20 9.00 -12.29
C ARG A 205 -11.83 8.92 -12.97
N SER A 206 -10.75 8.93 -12.19
CA SER A 206 -9.37 8.79 -12.70
C SER A 206 -9.15 7.41 -13.32
N PHE A 207 -9.74 6.38 -12.73
CA PHE A 207 -9.72 5.02 -13.29
C PHE A 207 -10.44 4.95 -14.64
N THR A 208 -11.66 5.48 -14.74
CA THR A 208 -12.41 5.44 -16.01
C THR A 208 -11.81 6.33 -17.09
N GLU A 209 -11.13 7.40 -16.70
CA GLU A 209 -10.31 8.22 -17.61
C GLU A 209 -9.11 7.43 -18.14
N GLY A 210 -8.44 6.62 -17.33
CA GLY A 210 -7.37 5.72 -17.79
C GLY A 210 -7.86 4.72 -18.84
N TYR A 211 -9.05 4.14 -18.67
CA TYR A 211 -9.65 3.26 -19.70
C TYR A 211 -10.02 4.03 -20.98
N TYR A 212 -10.51 5.26 -20.84
CA TYR A 212 -10.76 6.12 -22.00
C TYR A 212 -9.47 6.40 -22.77
N ASP A 213 -8.39 6.74 -22.07
CA ASP A 213 -7.09 6.98 -22.68
C ASP A 213 -6.54 5.71 -23.34
N ALA A 214 -6.69 4.55 -22.71
CA ALA A 214 -6.32 3.24 -23.27
C ALA A 214 -7.03 2.97 -24.61
N VAL A 215 -8.36 3.09 -24.64
CA VAL A 215 -9.16 2.87 -25.87
C VAL A 215 -8.78 3.87 -26.97
N ASN A 216 -8.40 5.10 -26.62
CA ASN A 216 -7.95 6.09 -27.59
C ASN A 216 -6.56 5.80 -28.17
N MET A 217 -5.73 4.98 -27.52
CA MET A 217 -4.44 4.58 -28.07
C MET A 217 -4.61 3.68 -29.30
N MET A 218 -5.54 2.72 -29.27
CA MET A 218 -5.76 1.73 -30.35
C MET A 218 -4.48 1.00 -30.79
N THR A 219 -3.52 0.79 -29.88
CA THR A 219 -2.26 0.10 -30.12
C THR A 219 -2.04 -1.01 -29.10
N ALA A 220 -0.95 -1.76 -29.24
CA ALA A 220 -0.51 -2.73 -28.23
C ALA A 220 -0.21 -2.10 -26.85
N ASP A 221 -0.09 -0.77 -26.75
CA ASP A 221 0.09 -0.06 -25.48
C ASP A 221 -1.23 0.16 -24.72
N GLU A 222 -2.40 -0.11 -25.34
CA GLU A 222 -3.71 -0.05 -24.69
C GLU A 222 -3.75 -0.88 -23.39
N GLN A 223 -3.23 -2.12 -23.44
CA GLN A 223 -3.17 -3.01 -22.28
C GLN A 223 -2.31 -2.43 -21.16
N LYS A 224 -1.19 -1.77 -21.50
CA LYS A 224 -0.32 -1.14 -20.49
C LYS A 224 -1.06 -0.01 -19.78
N GLU A 225 -1.82 0.78 -20.53
CA GLU A 225 -2.60 1.89 -19.99
C GLU A 225 -3.76 1.40 -19.11
N MET A 226 -4.47 0.34 -19.50
CA MET A 226 -5.49 -0.29 -18.65
C MET A 226 -4.91 -0.81 -17.33
N GLN A 227 -3.76 -1.48 -17.41
CA GLN A 227 -3.11 -2.05 -16.23
C GLN A 227 -2.53 -0.95 -15.33
N ARG A 228 -2.04 0.16 -15.91
CA ARG A 228 -1.71 1.38 -15.16
C ARG A 228 -2.93 1.94 -14.43
N ALA A 229 -4.08 2.04 -15.10
CA ALA A 229 -5.33 2.51 -14.50
C ALA A 229 -5.77 1.60 -13.34
N GLY A 230 -5.68 0.28 -13.50
CA GLY A 230 -5.95 -0.70 -12.44
C GLY A 230 -5.06 -0.51 -11.21
N GLY A 231 -3.78 -0.19 -11.42
CA GLY A 231 -2.84 0.14 -10.34
C GLY A 231 -3.28 1.34 -9.50
N LEU A 232 -3.98 2.32 -10.06
CA LEU A 232 -4.40 3.53 -9.32
C LEU A 232 -5.37 3.25 -8.15
N MET A 233 -5.98 2.06 -8.09
CA MET A 233 -6.95 1.74 -7.04
C MET A 233 -6.39 1.92 -5.63
N GLY A 234 -5.12 1.57 -5.39
CA GLY A 234 -4.51 1.76 -4.07
C GLY A 234 -4.50 3.22 -3.63
N GLU A 235 -4.11 4.14 -4.52
CA GLU A 235 -4.13 5.58 -4.27
C GLU A 235 -5.56 6.11 -4.08
N ILE A 236 -6.50 5.65 -4.90
CA ILE A 236 -7.92 6.05 -4.81
C ILE A 236 -8.51 5.74 -3.43
N PHE A 237 -8.21 4.57 -2.86
CA PHE A 237 -8.67 4.21 -1.52
C PHE A 237 -8.05 5.08 -0.42
N ILE A 238 -6.75 5.43 -0.54
CA ILE A 238 -6.04 6.24 0.46
C ILE A 238 -6.44 7.71 0.40
N ASP A 239 -6.64 8.24 -0.79
CA ASP A 239 -7.19 9.58 -1.01
C ASP A 239 -8.62 9.67 -0.46
N ALA A 240 -9.46 8.68 -0.75
CA ALA A 240 -10.82 8.63 -0.21
C ALA A 240 -10.84 8.53 1.33
N ALA A 241 -9.96 7.73 1.94
CA ALA A 241 -9.84 7.63 3.39
C ALA A 241 -9.36 8.93 4.02
N THR A 242 -8.37 9.59 3.40
CA THR A 242 -7.90 10.91 3.83
C THR A 242 -9.02 11.95 3.78
N CYS A 243 -9.78 11.99 2.68
CA CYS A 243 -10.95 12.84 2.49
C CYS A 243 -12.03 12.59 3.56
N ALA A 244 -12.22 11.34 3.96
CA ALA A 244 -13.17 10.93 4.99
C ALA A 244 -12.68 11.10 6.44
N GLY A 245 -11.42 11.49 6.65
CA GLY A 245 -10.81 11.52 7.98
C GLY A 245 -10.68 10.13 8.61
N ILE A 246 -10.52 9.09 7.80
CA ILE A 246 -10.20 7.72 8.21
C ILE A 246 -8.68 7.54 8.10
N LYS A 247 -8.06 6.97 9.14
CA LYS A 247 -6.63 6.66 9.11
C LYS A 247 -6.35 5.66 7.97
N PRO A 248 -5.43 5.92 7.04
CA PRO A 248 -5.26 5.02 5.91
C PRO A 248 -4.73 3.63 6.30
N ASP A 249 -4.01 3.50 7.41
CA ASP A 249 -3.66 2.18 7.99
C ASP A 249 -4.91 1.32 8.31
N LEU A 250 -6.06 1.92 8.64
CA LEU A 250 -7.30 1.18 8.87
C LEU A 250 -7.89 0.62 7.57
N VAL A 251 -7.62 1.25 6.42
CA VAL A 251 -8.01 0.71 5.11
C VAL A 251 -7.24 -0.56 4.82
N LEU A 252 -5.95 -0.60 5.15
CA LEU A 252 -5.12 -1.79 4.99
C LEU A 252 -5.61 -2.95 5.88
N ALA A 253 -5.97 -2.66 7.12
CA ALA A 253 -6.56 -3.65 8.03
C ALA A 253 -7.94 -4.12 7.55
N ALA A 254 -8.79 -3.21 7.04
CA ALA A 254 -10.09 -3.53 6.47
C ALA A 254 -9.99 -4.40 5.21
N HIS A 255 -8.96 -4.18 4.38
CA HIS A 255 -8.64 -5.03 3.23
C HIS A 255 -8.32 -6.47 3.68
N ASN A 256 -7.48 -6.64 4.71
CA ASN A 256 -7.22 -7.97 5.26
C ASN A 256 -8.51 -8.60 5.85
N ALA A 257 -9.36 -7.79 6.51
CA ALA A 257 -10.65 -8.25 7.01
C ALA A 257 -11.58 -8.76 5.90
N ALA A 258 -11.54 -8.11 4.73
CA ALA A 258 -12.25 -8.58 3.55
C ALA A 258 -11.75 -9.95 3.08
N GLY A 259 -10.42 -10.16 3.08
CA GLY A 259 -9.83 -11.47 2.81
C GLY A 259 -10.34 -12.56 3.77
N VAL A 260 -10.30 -12.28 5.08
CA VAL A 260 -10.78 -13.21 6.13
C VAL A 260 -12.26 -13.55 5.96
N ALA A 261 -13.08 -12.58 5.58
CA ALA A 261 -14.51 -12.76 5.37
C ALA A 261 -14.82 -13.63 4.14
N VAL A 262 -13.94 -13.64 3.14
CA VAL A 262 -14.06 -14.50 1.94
C VAL A 262 -13.41 -15.87 2.17
N TYR A 263 -12.54 -16.01 3.16
CA TYR A 263 -11.86 -17.27 3.47
C TYR A 263 -12.79 -18.24 4.22
N ASP A 264 -13.86 -18.70 3.57
CA ASP A 264 -14.70 -19.81 4.02
C ASP A 264 -14.57 -21.02 3.09
N ASP A 265 -14.95 -22.21 3.59
CA ASP A 265 -14.76 -23.47 2.88
C ASP A 265 -15.45 -23.48 1.50
N GLU A 266 -16.57 -22.76 1.36
CA GLU A 266 -17.36 -22.68 0.13
C GLU A 266 -16.67 -21.79 -0.92
N SER A 267 -16.20 -20.61 -0.51
CA SER A 267 -15.50 -19.64 -1.36
C SER A 267 -14.13 -20.14 -1.78
N MET A 268 -13.40 -20.83 -0.89
CA MET A 268 -12.10 -21.41 -1.23
C MET A 268 -12.23 -22.66 -2.12
N ALA A 269 -13.25 -23.49 -1.90
CA ALA A 269 -13.56 -24.59 -2.80
C ALA A 269 -13.96 -24.08 -4.19
N ALA A 270 -14.75 -22.99 -4.26
CA ALA A 270 -15.04 -22.31 -5.51
C ALA A 270 -13.74 -21.85 -6.17
N LEU A 271 -12.91 -21.05 -5.50
CA LEU A 271 -11.66 -20.53 -6.06
C LEU A 271 -10.72 -21.62 -6.59
N THR A 272 -10.64 -22.75 -5.90
CA THR A 272 -9.81 -23.90 -6.30
C THR A 272 -10.39 -24.64 -7.52
N ALA A 273 -11.70 -24.61 -7.71
CA ALA A 273 -12.37 -25.23 -8.86
C ALA A 273 -12.27 -24.39 -10.15
N HIS A 274 -11.89 -23.11 -10.04
CA HIS A 274 -11.74 -22.19 -11.16
C HIS A 274 -10.36 -22.28 -11.85
N ASN A 275 -10.23 -21.57 -12.98
CA ASN A 275 -9.01 -21.56 -13.79
C ASN A 275 -7.78 -21.09 -12.94
N PRO A 276 -6.71 -21.88 -12.84
CA PRO A 276 -5.50 -21.49 -12.10
C PRO A 276 -4.87 -20.16 -12.55
N SER A 277 -4.98 -19.84 -13.84
CA SER A 277 -4.50 -18.55 -14.38
C SER A 277 -5.31 -17.38 -13.81
N PHE A 278 -6.64 -17.54 -13.69
CA PHE A 278 -7.51 -16.53 -13.09
C PHE A 278 -7.19 -16.30 -11.61
N ALA A 279 -7.02 -17.36 -10.82
CA ALA A 279 -6.68 -17.25 -9.40
C ALA A 279 -5.32 -16.53 -9.20
N SER A 280 -4.32 -16.87 -10.03
CA SER A 280 -2.99 -16.26 -10.00
C SER A 280 -3.02 -14.78 -10.40
N ALA A 281 -3.88 -14.42 -11.36
CA ALA A 281 -4.06 -13.03 -11.80
C ALA A 281 -4.67 -12.18 -10.68
N MET A 282 -5.69 -12.71 -10.00
CA MET A 282 -6.33 -12.07 -8.86
C MET A 282 -5.36 -11.89 -7.68
N GLU A 283 -4.56 -12.92 -7.34
CA GLU A 283 -3.53 -12.83 -6.28
C GLU A 283 -2.49 -11.74 -6.59
N SER A 284 -2.02 -11.69 -7.84
CA SER A 284 -1.05 -10.69 -8.29
C SER A 284 -1.64 -9.28 -8.23
N ALA A 285 -2.90 -9.13 -8.63
CA ALA A 285 -3.63 -7.86 -8.54
C ALA A 285 -3.78 -7.39 -7.08
N MET A 286 -4.14 -8.29 -6.17
CA MET A 286 -4.28 -7.97 -4.74
C MET A 286 -2.96 -7.63 -4.07
N THR A 287 -1.89 -8.35 -4.38
CA THR A 287 -0.55 -8.10 -3.85
C THR A 287 -0.06 -6.70 -4.24
N THR A 288 -0.27 -6.32 -5.49
CA THR A 288 0.15 -4.99 -6.01
C THR A 288 -0.71 -3.85 -5.48
N PHE A 289 -2.02 -4.08 -5.33
CA PHE A 289 -2.90 -3.17 -4.62
C PHE A 289 -2.42 -2.93 -3.18
N HIS A 290 -2.02 -3.99 -2.48
CA HIS A 290 -1.47 -3.91 -1.12
C HIS A 290 -0.25 -2.99 -1.03
N MET A 291 0.75 -3.25 -1.88
CA MET A 291 2.00 -2.47 -1.91
C MET A 291 1.73 -1.00 -2.22
N ARG A 292 0.80 -0.71 -3.13
CA ARG A 292 0.41 0.66 -3.46
C ARG A 292 -0.29 1.38 -2.31
N ILE A 293 -1.17 0.70 -1.57
CA ILE A 293 -1.75 1.27 -0.34
C ILE A 293 -0.66 1.60 0.67
N SER A 294 0.24 0.65 0.98
CA SER A 294 1.33 0.86 1.94
C SER A 294 2.16 2.09 1.57
N ALA A 295 2.59 2.18 0.31
CA ALA A 295 3.44 3.26 -0.16
C ALA A 295 2.69 4.61 -0.22
N SER A 296 1.41 4.64 -0.59
CA SER A 296 0.60 5.87 -0.62
C SER A 296 0.32 6.38 0.80
N ASN A 297 0.02 5.47 1.73
CA ASN A 297 -0.14 5.79 3.14
C ASN A 297 1.14 6.41 3.72
N LEU A 298 2.29 5.80 3.46
CA LEU A 298 3.60 6.33 3.88
C LEU A 298 3.81 7.77 3.39
N ALA A 299 3.57 8.02 2.10
CA ALA A 299 3.72 9.35 1.51
C ALA A 299 2.78 10.39 2.16
N GLY A 300 1.51 10.02 2.35
CA GLY A 300 0.49 10.89 2.93
C GLY A 300 0.72 11.22 4.40
N GLU A 301 1.02 10.22 5.24
CA GLU A 301 1.28 10.42 6.66
C GLU A 301 2.55 11.23 6.90
N TYR A 302 3.64 10.90 6.20
CA TYR A 302 4.92 11.57 6.42
C TYR A 302 4.89 13.01 5.93
N SER A 303 4.24 13.30 4.80
CA SER A 303 4.11 14.68 4.33
C SER A 303 3.39 15.56 5.37
N LYS A 304 2.26 15.09 5.92
CA LYS A 304 1.52 15.81 6.97
C LYS A 304 2.37 15.99 8.24
N ALA A 305 3.07 14.94 8.65
CA ALA A 305 3.90 14.96 9.86
C ALA A 305 5.12 15.87 9.72
N LEU A 306 5.78 15.87 8.55
CA LEU A 306 6.90 16.78 8.23
C LEU A 306 6.45 18.25 8.32
N THR A 307 5.30 18.58 7.73
CA THR A 307 4.75 19.95 7.81
C THR A 307 4.39 20.31 9.25
N ALA A 308 3.76 19.40 10.02
CA ALA A 308 3.38 19.66 11.41
C ALA A 308 4.60 19.92 12.31
N LEU A 309 5.74 19.27 12.06
CA LEU A 309 6.99 19.42 12.81
C LEU A 309 7.92 20.49 12.24
N GLY A 310 7.43 21.33 11.32
CA GLY A 310 8.17 22.50 10.84
C GLY A 310 9.35 22.17 9.93
N ALA A 311 9.28 21.06 9.17
CA ALA A 311 10.23 20.77 8.11
C ALA A 311 10.35 21.96 7.13
N SER A 312 11.55 22.21 6.62
CA SER A 312 11.78 23.28 5.65
C SER A 312 11.03 22.99 4.34
N GLY A 313 10.71 24.04 3.58
CA GLY A 313 10.04 23.89 2.28
C GLY A 313 10.81 22.97 1.32
N SER A 314 12.15 22.99 1.37
CA SER A 314 12.98 22.06 0.59
C SER A 314 12.89 20.62 1.08
N GLN A 315 12.89 20.38 2.39
CA GLN A 315 12.74 19.02 2.95
C GLN A 315 11.39 18.39 2.57
N VAL A 316 10.31 19.17 2.69
CA VAL A 316 8.97 18.71 2.26
C VAL A 316 8.94 18.44 0.75
N THR A 317 9.54 19.32 -0.05
CA THR A 317 9.60 19.16 -1.51
C THR A 317 10.41 17.93 -1.93
N ASP A 318 11.58 17.73 -1.33
CA ASP A 318 12.44 16.58 -1.62
C ASP A 318 11.74 15.26 -1.27
N PHE A 319 11.07 15.20 -0.10
CA PHE A 319 10.30 14.02 0.30
C PHE A 319 9.11 13.74 -0.62
N LEU A 320 8.34 14.77 -0.99
CA LEU A 320 7.22 14.63 -1.91
C LEU A 320 7.67 14.21 -3.31
N ASN A 321 8.82 14.70 -3.78
CA ASN A 321 9.39 14.28 -5.05
C ASN A 321 9.83 12.81 -5.01
N ALA A 322 10.49 12.37 -3.93
CA ALA A 322 10.85 10.96 -3.75
C ALA A 322 9.59 10.06 -3.73
N SER A 323 8.55 10.48 -3.00
CA SER A 323 7.27 9.77 -2.92
C SER A 323 6.57 9.68 -4.28
N ARG A 324 6.56 10.78 -5.05
CA ARG A 324 5.99 10.80 -6.40
C ARG A 324 6.77 9.87 -7.34
N SER A 325 8.09 9.88 -7.27
CA SER A 325 8.94 8.96 -8.05
C SER A 325 8.66 7.50 -7.72
N LEU A 326 8.44 7.15 -6.45
CA LEU A 326 8.04 5.80 -6.05
C LEU A 326 6.72 5.39 -6.71
N MET A 327 5.68 6.24 -6.64
CA MET A 327 4.38 5.98 -7.28
C MET A 327 4.51 5.84 -8.80
N THR A 328 5.28 6.70 -9.45
CA THR A 328 5.57 6.61 -10.88
C THR A 328 6.31 5.33 -11.24
N SER A 329 7.24 4.86 -10.41
CA SER A 329 7.88 3.56 -10.59
C SER A 329 6.87 2.42 -10.50
N PHE A 330 5.96 2.44 -9.53
CA PHE A 330 4.91 1.43 -9.41
C PHE A 330 3.97 1.43 -10.62
N GLU A 331 3.59 2.62 -11.14
CA GLU A 331 2.83 2.74 -12.40
C GLU A 331 3.57 2.14 -13.60
N SER A 332 4.88 2.36 -13.69
CA SER A 332 5.69 1.76 -14.74
C SER A 332 5.78 0.25 -14.62
N LEU A 333 5.86 -0.29 -13.39
CA LEU A 333 5.87 -1.74 -13.16
C LEU A 333 4.52 -2.37 -13.53
N ASP A 334 3.41 -1.73 -13.18
CA ASP A 334 2.07 -2.18 -13.60
C ASP A 334 1.94 -2.27 -15.13
N ALA A 335 2.45 -1.27 -15.84
CA ALA A 335 2.51 -1.26 -17.30
C ALA A 335 3.47 -2.33 -17.87
N GLN A 336 4.63 -2.53 -17.25
CA GLN A 336 5.64 -3.49 -17.70
C GLN A 336 5.17 -4.94 -17.56
N TYR A 337 4.46 -5.25 -16.47
CA TYR A 337 3.92 -6.57 -16.17
C TYR A 337 2.43 -6.69 -16.58
N ALA A 338 1.93 -5.79 -17.43
CA ALA A 338 0.54 -5.77 -17.88
C ALA A 338 0.04 -7.16 -18.33
N GLY A 339 0.87 -7.87 -19.08
CA GLY A 339 0.56 -9.22 -19.55
C GLY A 339 0.46 -10.28 -18.46
N PHE A 340 1.26 -10.14 -17.40
CA PHE A 340 1.22 -11.04 -16.26
C PHE A 340 -0.08 -10.87 -15.46
N TYR A 341 -0.61 -9.65 -15.34
CA TYR A 341 -1.90 -9.42 -14.69
C TYR A 341 -3.10 -9.93 -15.51
N ALA A 342 -2.96 -10.01 -16.83
CA ALA A 342 -4.01 -10.49 -17.71
C ALA A 342 -4.04 -12.02 -17.78
N ASP A 343 -2.89 -12.67 -18.00
CA ASP A 343 -2.76 -14.12 -18.06
C ASP A 343 -1.37 -14.56 -17.55
N PRO A 344 -1.23 -14.82 -16.24
CA PRO A 344 0.02 -15.21 -15.61
C PRO A 344 0.70 -16.41 -16.28
N GLU A 345 -0.08 -17.43 -16.63
CA GLU A 345 0.41 -18.69 -17.18
C GLU A 345 0.99 -18.49 -18.59
N SER A 346 0.23 -17.85 -19.48
CA SER A 346 0.72 -17.55 -20.84
C SER A 346 1.91 -16.59 -20.81
N TYR A 347 1.91 -15.61 -19.90
CA TYR A 347 3.03 -14.69 -19.74
C TYR A 347 4.31 -15.43 -19.31
N ALA A 348 4.22 -16.28 -18.29
CA ALA A 348 5.34 -17.09 -17.82
C ALA A 348 5.85 -18.05 -18.91
N ALA A 349 4.94 -18.73 -19.61
CA ALA A 349 5.27 -19.61 -20.72
C ALA A 349 5.99 -18.87 -21.86
N SER A 350 5.55 -17.65 -22.21
CA SER A 350 6.19 -16.82 -23.25
C SER A 350 7.63 -16.43 -22.93
N LYS A 351 7.97 -16.37 -21.63
CA LYS A 351 9.32 -16.11 -21.12
C LYS A 351 10.14 -17.39 -20.87
N GLY A 352 9.55 -18.57 -21.09
CA GLY A 352 10.20 -19.85 -20.78
C GLY A 352 10.45 -20.07 -19.29
N THR A 353 9.57 -19.55 -18.43
CA THR A 353 9.70 -19.61 -16.96
C THR A 353 8.38 -20.04 -16.31
N THR A 354 8.30 -19.97 -14.97
CA THR A 354 7.10 -20.30 -14.19
C THR A 354 6.46 -19.03 -13.61
N VAL A 355 5.16 -19.11 -13.29
CA VAL A 355 4.42 -18.03 -12.60
C VAL A 355 5.13 -17.59 -11.33
N ASP A 356 5.58 -18.54 -10.51
CA ASP A 356 6.33 -18.30 -9.27
C ASP A 356 7.58 -17.43 -9.46
N ILE A 357 8.33 -17.67 -10.54
CA ILE A 357 9.55 -16.91 -10.85
C ILE A 357 9.17 -15.49 -11.26
N VAL A 358 8.15 -15.31 -12.09
CA VAL A 358 7.68 -13.98 -12.52
C VAL A 358 7.13 -13.18 -11.33
N GLN A 359 6.40 -13.83 -10.41
CA GLN A 359 5.94 -13.18 -9.17
C GLN A 359 7.13 -12.70 -8.33
N THR A 360 8.18 -13.53 -8.20
CA THR A 360 9.42 -13.15 -7.49
C THR A 360 10.09 -11.96 -8.19
N GLU A 361 10.22 -11.98 -9.52
CA GLU A 361 10.77 -10.86 -10.31
C GLU A 361 9.99 -9.56 -10.10
N LEU A 362 8.65 -9.67 -10.07
CA LEU A 362 7.77 -8.53 -9.84
C LEU A 362 7.96 -7.95 -8.43
N GLN A 363 7.98 -8.81 -7.39
CA GLN A 363 8.23 -8.42 -6.01
C GLN A 363 9.61 -7.74 -5.84
N ASP A 364 10.65 -8.32 -6.45
CA ASP A 364 11.99 -7.74 -6.44
C ASP A 364 12.02 -6.36 -7.12
N ALA A 365 11.25 -6.17 -8.19
CA ALA A 365 11.14 -4.88 -8.87
C ALA A 365 10.45 -3.81 -8.01
N PHE A 366 9.37 -4.16 -7.31
CA PHE A 366 8.73 -3.27 -6.32
C PHE A 366 9.70 -2.93 -5.17
N GLN A 367 10.42 -3.92 -4.65
CA GLN A 367 11.42 -3.72 -3.61
C GLN A 367 12.58 -2.82 -4.07
N ALA A 368 13.01 -2.94 -5.32
CA ALA A 368 14.04 -2.08 -5.90
C ALA A 368 13.57 -0.61 -6.02
N ALA A 369 12.32 -0.40 -6.44
CA ALA A 369 11.71 0.93 -6.47
C ALA A 369 11.63 1.54 -5.06
N PHE A 370 11.28 0.75 -4.05
CA PHE A 370 11.27 1.22 -2.66
C PHE A 370 12.66 1.52 -2.11
N THR A 371 13.65 0.70 -2.44
CA THR A 371 15.05 0.95 -2.07
C THR A 371 15.53 2.29 -2.67
N THR A 372 15.15 2.58 -3.93
CA THR A 372 15.42 3.86 -4.58
C THR A 372 14.77 5.02 -3.83
N PHE A 373 13.52 4.86 -3.37
CA PHE A 373 12.84 5.83 -2.52
C PHE A 373 13.59 6.07 -1.20
N GLN A 374 14.02 5.00 -0.51
CA GLN A 374 14.77 5.11 0.75
C GLN A 374 16.07 5.91 0.57
N GLY A 375 16.78 5.71 -0.55
CA GLY A 375 17.95 6.53 -0.90
C GLY A 375 17.59 7.99 -1.19
N ALA A 376 16.50 8.23 -1.91
CA ALA A 376 16.07 9.57 -2.32
C ALA A 376 15.58 10.44 -1.15
N ILE A 377 15.15 9.84 -0.02
CA ILE A 377 14.76 10.58 1.18
C ILE A 377 15.93 10.86 2.14
N ALA A 378 17.18 10.56 1.75
CA ALA A 378 18.35 10.94 2.55
C ALA A 378 18.44 12.48 2.71
N SER A 379 18.69 12.95 3.92
CA SER A 379 18.82 14.39 4.18
C SER A 379 20.06 14.96 3.51
N LYS A 380 20.01 16.24 3.13
CA LYS A 380 21.18 16.94 2.61
C LYS A 380 22.23 17.14 3.72
N ALA A 381 23.51 17.21 3.33
CA ALA A 381 24.59 17.43 4.28
C ALA A 381 24.43 18.76 5.06
N THR A 382 23.85 19.78 4.43
CA THR A 382 23.51 21.05 5.07
C THR A 382 22.47 20.88 6.18
N ASP A 383 21.45 20.03 5.97
CA ASP A 383 20.41 19.77 6.96
C ASP A 383 20.97 18.98 8.15
N ILE A 384 21.83 18.00 7.89
CA ILE A 384 22.55 17.26 8.93
C ILE A 384 23.45 18.20 9.76
N SER A 385 24.16 19.12 9.11
CA SER A 385 25.02 20.10 9.79
C SER A 385 24.21 21.06 10.67
N ALA A 386 23.08 21.56 10.14
CA ALA A 386 22.16 22.41 10.89
C ALA A 386 21.57 21.69 12.11
N MET A 387 21.11 20.45 11.92
CA MET A 387 20.63 19.58 12.99
C MET A 387 21.71 19.39 14.07
N LYS A 388 22.94 19.01 13.69
CA LYS A 388 24.07 18.84 14.63
C LYS A 388 24.33 20.10 15.44
N THR A 389 24.32 21.26 14.77
CA THR A 389 24.50 22.56 15.43
C THR A 389 23.41 22.81 16.46
N GLY A 390 22.13 22.58 16.10
CA GLY A 390 20.99 22.72 17.01
C GLY A 390 21.04 21.77 18.20
N VAL A 391 21.51 20.53 18.02
CA VAL A 391 21.69 19.59 19.14
C VAL A 391 22.81 20.06 20.06
N LEU A 392 23.95 20.48 19.52
CA LEU A 392 25.11 20.92 20.31
C LEU A 392 24.81 22.14 21.18
N THR A 393 23.96 23.07 20.73
CA THR A 393 23.55 24.23 21.55
C THR A 393 22.72 23.84 22.77
N MET A 394 22.09 22.66 22.75
CA MET A 394 21.27 22.14 23.85
C MET A 394 22.06 21.28 24.85
N LEU A 395 23.29 20.91 24.50
CA LEU A 395 24.17 20.15 25.37
C LEU A 395 25.06 21.08 26.21
N PRO A 396 25.62 20.60 27.33
CA PRO A 396 26.56 21.39 28.12
C PRO A 396 27.73 21.92 27.28
N PRO A 397 28.24 23.13 27.56
CA PRO A 397 29.39 23.69 26.84
C PRO A 397 30.57 22.71 26.79
N GLY A 398 31.15 22.51 25.60
CA GLY A 398 32.26 21.58 25.37
C GLY A 398 31.84 20.15 24.99
N SER A 399 30.55 19.86 24.91
CA SER A 399 30.04 18.57 24.40
C SER A 399 30.39 18.39 22.91
N THR A 400 30.64 17.14 22.51
CA THR A 400 30.84 16.75 21.12
C THR A 400 29.86 15.64 20.73
N LEU A 401 29.45 15.63 19.46
CA LEU A 401 28.66 14.53 18.90
C LEU A 401 29.60 13.52 18.24
N PRO A 402 29.27 12.22 18.22
CA PRO A 402 29.98 11.23 17.43
C PRO A 402 30.07 11.66 15.96
N ASN A 403 31.18 11.37 15.30
CA ASN A 403 31.36 11.72 13.87
C ASN A 403 30.28 11.08 12.97
N THR A 404 29.74 9.94 13.38
CA THR A 404 28.65 9.18 12.73
C THR A 404 27.24 9.67 13.11
N PHE A 405 27.09 10.68 13.98
CA PHE A 405 25.78 11.24 14.26
C PHE A 405 25.19 11.86 12.98
N GLY A 406 23.91 11.66 12.71
CA GLY A 406 23.31 12.12 11.46
C GLY A 406 23.58 11.23 10.24
N THR A 407 24.24 10.08 10.42
CA THR A 407 24.47 9.11 9.33
C THR A 407 24.14 7.67 9.75
N TYR A 408 23.90 6.81 8.77
CA TYR A 408 23.66 5.37 8.95
C TYR A 408 24.41 4.56 7.88
N THR A 409 24.68 3.30 8.17
CA THR A 409 25.30 2.37 7.21
C THR A 409 24.26 1.78 6.28
N MET A 410 24.47 1.85 4.97
CA MET A 410 23.56 1.25 3.99
C MET A 410 23.80 -0.27 3.90
N PHE A 411 22.73 -1.07 4.01
CA PHE A 411 22.82 -2.54 3.98
C PHE A 411 22.24 -3.20 2.71
N ALA A 412 21.49 -2.49 1.87
CA ALA A 412 20.81 -3.09 0.70
C ALA A 412 21.75 -3.34 -0.50
N ALA A 413 21.56 -4.48 -1.18
CA ALA A 413 22.43 -4.99 -2.26
C ALA A 413 22.56 -4.11 -3.54
N PRO A 414 21.54 -3.35 -4.01
CA PRO A 414 21.75 -2.43 -5.14
C PRO A 414 22.68 -1.25 -4.77
N ASP A 415 22.61 -0.82 -3.51
CA ASP A 415 23.39 0.29 -2.97
C ASP A 415 24.82 -0.15 -2.64
N GLN A 416 25.03 -1.42 -2.27
CA GLN A 416 26.37 -2.00 -2.12
C GLN A 416 27.14 -2.00 -3.44
N ALA A 417 26.49 -2.34 -4.56
CA ALA A 417 27.15 -2.32 -5.87
C ALA A 417 27.53 -0.90 -6.29
N THR A 418 26.63 0.07 -6.06
CA THR A 418 26.85 1.50 -6.35
C THR A 418 27.92 2.11 -5.44
N CYS A 419 27.90 1.79 -4.15
CA CYS A 419 28.91 2.20 -3.17
C CYS A 419 30.30 1.60 -3.48
N LYS A 420 30.34 0.32 -3.88
CA LYS A 420 31.58 -0.36 -4.29
C LYS A 420 32.13 0.21 -5.61
N ALA A 421 31.25 0.60 -6.54
CA ALA A 421 31.63 1.31 -7.76
C ALA A 421 32.19 2.72 -7.47
N ALA A 422 31.73 3.37 -6.40
CA ALA A 422 32.29 4.63 -5.88
C ALA A 422 33.56 4.44 -5.02
N GLY A 423 34.06 3.21 -4.86
CA GLY A 423 35.31 2.91 -4.15
C GLY A 423 35.17 2.57 -2.66
N GLY A 424 33.95 2.40 -2.13
CA GLY A 424 33.74 2.06 -0.72
C GLY A 424 34.09 0.61 -0.36
N THR A 425 34.68 0.39 0.82
CA THR A 425 34.93 -0.94 1.39
C THR A 425 33.79 -1.43 2.30
N TRP A 426 33.62 -2.75 2.34
CA TRP A 426 32.61 -3.42 3.17
C TRP A 426 32.85 -3.11 4.65
N GLY A 427 31.84 -2.59 5.34
CA GLY A 427 31.89 -2.28 6.77
C GLY A 427 32.50 -0.92 7.17
N GLY A 428 32.87 -0.05 6.23
CA GLY A 428 33.49 1.25 6.55
C GLY A 428 32.95 2.48 5.82
N ASP A 429 32.65 2.36 4.52
CA ASP A 429 32.52 3.56 3.66
C ASP A 429 31.13 3.81 3.07
N CYS A 430 30.18 2.89 3.24
CA CYS A 430 28.81 3.05 2.74
C CYS A 430 27.93 3.76 3.77
N VAL A 431 28.19 5.04 3.96
CA VAL A 431 27.52 5.89 4.95
C VAL A 431 26.56 6.84 4.24
N ALA A 432 25.27 6.75 4.52
CA ALA A 432 24.24 7.68 4.06
C ALA A 432 23.84 8.64 5.17
N ASN A 433 23.43 9.85 4.81
CA ASN A 433 22.80 10.77 5.75
C ASN A 433 21.47 10.20 6.24
N TRP A 434 21.10 10.49 7.49
CA TRP A 434 19.79 10.13 8.02
C TRP A 434 18.65 10.59 7.10
N PRO A 435 17.55 9.83 7.02
CA PRO A 435 16.41 10.21 6.21
C PRO A 435 15.76 11.50 6.72
N ILE A 436 15.12 12.26 5.83
CA ILE A 436 14.46 13.55 6.10
C ILE A 436 13.56 13.49 7.36
N PRO A 437 12.66 12.48 7.53
CA PRO A 437 11.86 12.32 8.74
C PRO A 437 12.66 12.36 10.05
N GLN A 438 13.77 11.62 10.11
CA GLN A 438 14.59 11.54 11.31
C GLN A 438 15.32 12.85 11.59
N THR A 439 15.88 13.48 10.55
CA THR A 439 16.56 14.78 10.68
C THR A 439 15.60 15.87 11.13
N VAL A 440 14.39 15.91 10.58
CA VAL A 440 13.34 16.87 10.98
C VAL A 440 12.93 16.64 12.43
N MET A 441 12.69 15.40 12.83
CA MET A 441 12.28 15.10 14.20
C MET A 441 13.32 15.54 15.24
N VAL A 442 14.61 15.26 14.99
CA VAL A 442 15.70 15.67 15.90
C VAL A 442 15.90 17.19 15.89
N THR A 443 15.77 17.84 14.72
CA THR A 443 15.86 19.30 14.60
C THR A 443 14.72 19.99 15.36
N TRP A 444 13.50 19.47 15.22
CA TRP A 444 12.32 19.97 15.93
C TRP A 444 12.49 19.83 17.45
N LEU A 445 12.96 18.67 17.92
CA LEU A 445 13.22 18.43 19.34
C LEU A 445 14.23 19.43 19.91
N ALA A 446 15.35 19.65 19.20
CA ALA A 446 16.35 20.64 19.58
C ALA A 446 15.76 22.06 19.62
N GLY A 447 14.90 22.41 18.65
CA GLY A 447 14.22 23.71 18.60
C GLY A 447 13.29 23.96 19.79
N ILE A 448 12.53 22.94 20.22
CA ILE A 448 11.67 23.06 21.41
C ILE A 448 12.49 23.35 22.66
N LEU A 449 13.57 22.60 22.86
CA LEU A 449 14.45 22.80 24.01
C LEU A 449 15.08 24.20 23.98
N GLY A 450 15.49 24.68 22.80
CA GLY A 450 16.05 26.02 22.63
C GLY A 450 15.05 27.14 22.92
N ASN A 451 13.75 26.89 22.73
CA ASN A 451 12.66 27.81 23.05
C ASN A 451 12.20 27.73 24.53
N GLY A 452 12.93 27.01 25.38
CA GLY A 452 12.58 26.80 26.79
C GLY A 452 11.38 25.86 26.99
N GLY A 453 11.04 25.06 25.98
CA GLY A 453 10.05 24.00 26.10
C GLY A 453 10.60 22.73 26.75
N ASP A 454 9.73 21.75 26.90
CA ASP A 454 10.04 20.44 27.48
C ASP A 454 9.44 19.31 26.63
N PHE A 455 10.08 18.14 26.71
CA PHE A 455 9.62 16.94 26.02
C PHE A 455 9.84 15.74 26.94
N ALA A 456 8.77 15.01 27.20
CA ALA A 456 8.77 13.87 28.10
C ALA A 456 7.89 12.75 27.55
N TYR A 457 8.25 11.52 27.90
CA TYR A 457 7.57 10.33 27.44
C TYR A 457 7.48 9.33 28.58
N THR A 458 6.28 8.81 28.83
CA THR A 458 6.08 7.70 29.75
C THR A 458 6.24 6.40 28.99
N ARG A 459 7.19 5.55 29.40
CA ARG A 459 7.47 4.28 28.70
C ARG A 459 6.22 3.42 28.59
N ASP A 460 6.14 2.73 27.47
CA ASP A 460 5.10 1.75 27.26
C ASP A 460 5.31 0.49 28.11
N THR A 461 4.22 -0.23 28.38
CA THR A 461 4.24 -1.46 29.18
C THR A 461 3.94 -2.69 28.33
N THR A 462 3.87 -2.58 27.00
CA THR A 462 3.72 -3.74 26.13
C THR A 462 4.81 -4.75 26.48
N PRO A 463 4.45 -6.00 26.82
CA PRO A 463 5.42 -7.03 27.14
C PRO A 463 6.44 -7.16 26.02
N LEU A 464 7.72 -7.24 26.40
CA LEU A 464 8.76 -7.65 25.46
C LEU A 464 8.44 -9.08 25.07
N GLN A 465 8.21 -9.33 23.80
CA GLN A 465 7.97 -10.69 23.35
C GLN A 465 9.26 -11.50 23.44
N SER A 466 9.20 -12.73 23.94
CA SER A 466 10.28 -13.72 23.87
C SER A 466 10.53 -14.22 22.44
N PHE A 467 9.90 -13.62 21.43
CA PHE A 467 9.95 -14.06 20.04
C PHE A 467 11.35 -13.93 19.42
N ALA A 468 12.12 -12.93 19.87
CA ALA A 468 13.53 -12.77 19.50
C ALA A 468 14.35 -14.02 19.90
N GLU A 469 13.98 -14.67 21.01
CA GLU A 469 14.69 -15.85 21.52
C GLU A 469 14.59 -17.06 20.57
N GLY A 470 13.59 -17.17 19.70
CA GLY A 470 13.41 -18.37 18.85
C GLY A 470 13.98 -18.24 17.43
N PHE A 471 13.51 -17.24 16.69
CA PHE A 471 13.63 -17.23 15.23
C PHE A 471 14.83 -16.44 14.68
N TRP A 472 15.28 -15.40 15.40
CA TRP A 472 16.26 -14.43 14.89
C TRP A 472 17.49 -14.26 15.79
N ASP A 473 17.39 -14.51 17.11
CA ASP A 473 18.55 -14.48 18.03
C ASP A 473 19.10 -15.88 18.28
N GLY A 474 19.82 -16.39 17.29
CA GLY A 474 20.61 -17.60 17.43
C GLY A 474 21.70 -17.70 16.38
N GLU A 475 22.70 -18.51 16.67
CA GLU A 475 23.74 -18.82 15.69
C GLU A 475 23.41 -20.17 15.07
N CYS A 476 23.40 -20.21 13.74
CA CYS A 476 23.34 -21.46 13.01
C CYS A 476 24.75 -21.98 12.76
N THR A 477 24.96 -23.30 12.88
CA THR A 477 26.25 -23.92 12.51
C THR A 477 26.59 -23.83 11.01
N ILE A 478 25.68 -23.32 10.19
CA ILE A 478 25.83 -23.07 8.76
C ILE A 478 25.25 -21.69 8.40
N ALA A 479 25.64 -21.13 7.26
CA ALA A 479 25.08 -19.85 6.81
C ALA A 479 23.59 -20.01 6.48
N ALA A 480 22.73 -19.56 7.39
CA ALA A 480 21.29 -19.56 7.24
C ALA A 480 20.71 -18.28 7.84
N PRO A 481 19.66 -17.70 7.23
CA PRO A 481 19.08 -16.43 7.69
C PRO A 481 18.21 -16.57 8.95
N ASP A 482 17.74 -17.77 9.27
CA ASP A 482 16.83 -18.05 10.38
C ASP A 482 16.96 -19.50 10.90
N GLN A 483 16.30 -19.81 12.02
CA GLN A 483 16.29 -21.14 12.63
C GLN A 483 15.74 -22.23 11.69
N ALA A 484 14.69 -21.95 10.93
CA ALA A 484 14.03 -22.94 10.10
C ALA A 484 14.92 -23.32 8.91
N ALA A 485 15.51 -22.33 8.24
CA ALA A 485 16.50 -22.50 7.18
C ALA A 485 17.75 -23.20 7.72
N CYS A 486 18.19 -22.87 8.94
CA CYS A 486 19.28 -23.56 9.61
C CYS A 486 19.00 -25.06 9.73
N THR A 487 17.86 -25.41 10.34
CA THR A 487 17.50 -26.79 10.64
C THR A 487 17.21 -27.60 9.37
N MET A 488 16.52 -27.00 8.39
CA MET A 488 16.23 -27.64 7.10
C MET A 488 17.50 -27.94 6.30
N ASN A 489 18.52 -27.09 6.40
CA ASN A 489 19.79 -27.29 5.73
C ASN A 489 20.78 -28.14 6.56
N GLY A 490 20.31 -28.82 7.61
CA GLY A 490 21.11 -29.72 8.45
C GLY A 490 22.01 -29.01 9.46
N GLY A 491 21.81 -27.70 9.66
CA GLY A 491 22.44 -26.91 10.70
C GLY A 491 21.78 -27.11 12.06
N MET A 492 22.57 -26.92 13.13
CA MET A 492 22.05 -26.81 14.48
C MET A 492 21.91 -25.32 14.83
N TRP A 493 20.72 -24.94 15.29
CA TRP A 493 20.46 -23.60 15.80
C TRP A 493 20.77 -23.54 17.29
N THR A 494 21.64 -22.62 17.69
CA THR A 494 21.94 -22.34 19.10
C THR A 494 21.29 -21.03 19.50
N GLN A 495 20.32 -21.11 20.41
CA GLN A 495 19.60 -19.97 20.94
C GLN A 495 20.54 -19.04 21.73
N ALA A 496 20.49 -17.73 21.45
CA ALA A 496 21.27 -16.73 22.17
C ALA A 496 20.63 -16.39 23.53
N SER A 497 21.43 -16.08 24.57
CA SER A 497 20.94 -16.07 25.96
C SER A 497 20.86 -14.72 26.72
N THR A 498 21.37 -13.56 26.27
CA THR A 498 21.18 -12.24 26.97
C THR A 498 21.72 -10.99 26.22
N CYS A 499 20.94 -9.90 25.99
CA CYS A 499 21.39 -8.70 25.24
C CYS A 499 21.95 -7.56 26.12
N VAL A 500 23.02 -6.89 25.68
CA VAL A 500 23.74 -5.83 26.46
C VAL A 500 23.88 -4.48 25.73
N VAL A 501 23.69 -4.39 24.39
CA VAL A 501 23.82 -3.11 23.66
C VAL A 501 22.89 -3.06 22.44
N MET A 502 22.07 -2.01 22.30
CA MET A 502 21.42 -1.66 21.03
C MET A 502 22.39 -0.88 20.14
N THR A 503 22.70 -1.41 18.95
CA THR A 503 23.31 -0.63 17.86
C THR A 503 22.22 0.03 17.01
N GLN A 504 22.62 0.89 16.07
CA GLN A 504 21.74 1.60 15.11
C GLN A 504 20.75 0.70 14.33
N LYS A 505 20.91 -0.62 14.38
CA LYS A 505 20.10 -1.64 13.69
C LYS A 505 18.81 -2.02 14.40
N GLY A 506 18.62 -1.70 15.68
CA GLY A 506 17.53 -2.30 16.46
C GLY A 506 17.62 -3.82 16.59
N MET A 507 18.72 -4.44 16.16
CA MET A 507 19.06 -5.85 16.34
C MET A 507 20.30 -5.93 17.23
N CYS A 508 20.31 -6.87 18.17
CA CYS A 508 21.45 -7.13 19.04
C CYS A 508 22.62 -7.66 18.17
N GLU A 509 23.63 -6.83 17.89
CA GLU A 509 24.92 -7.34 17.41
C GLU A 509 25.66 -7.93 18.60
N GLY A 510 25.47 -9.24 18.77
CA GLY A 510 25.99 -10.02 19.89
C GLY A 510 24.89 -10.82 20.54
N VAL A 511 25.15 -12.12 20.70
CA VAL A 511 24.37 -13.15 21.41
C VAL A 511 23.48 -12.54 22.50
N GLY A 512 22.20 -12.25 22.24
CA GLY A 512 21.37 -11.72 23.30
C GLY A 512 19.85 -11.59 23.16
N THR A 513 19.14 -11.87 24.26
CA THR A 513 17.68 -11.69 24.42
C THR A 513 17.29 -10.31 24.96
N TRP A 514 16.19 -9.74 24.45
CA TRP A 514 15.62 -8.46 24.89
C TRP A 514 14.80 -8.64 26.17
N SER A 515 15.47 -8.78 27.31
CA SER A 515 14.83 -9.09 28.60
C SER A 515 14.27 -7.86 29.34
N ALA A 516 14.70 -6.64 28.98
CA ALA A 516 14.24 -5.40 29.59
C ALA A 516 14.37 -4.20 28.65
N ARG A 517 13.52 -3.19 28.85
CA ARG A 517 13.62 -1.88 28.17
C ARG A 517 14.85 -1.13 28.66
N HIS A 518 15.47 -0.38 27.76
CA HIS A 518 16.63 0.42 28.09
C HIS A 518 16.27 1.62 28.96
N THR A 519 17.09 1.86 29.98
CA THR A 519 17.12 3.14 30.68
C THR A 519 18.15 4.03 30.00
N PHE A 520 17.68 4.97 29.19
CA PHE A 520 18.55 5.91 28.49
C PHE A 520 19.07 7.00 29.43
N SER A 521 20.37 7.30 29.33
CA SER A 521 21.04 8.35 30.10
C SER A 521 21.96 9.19 29.20
N SER A 522 21.36 9.97 28.31
CA SER A 522 22.06 10.87 27.37
C SER A 522 22.47 12.21 27.98
N GLY A 523 22.24 12.42 29.28
CA GLY A 523 22.43 13.72 29.94
C GLY A 523 21.31 14.75 29.63
N ASN A 524 20.36 14.41 28.77
CA ASN A 524 19.19 15.23 28.46
C ASN A 524 17.90 14.39 28.49
N ALA A 525 16.94 14.76 29.33
CA ALA A 525 15.70 14.01 29.53
C ALA A 525 14.85 13.90 28.25
N ALA A 526 14.86 14.91 27.39
CA ALA A 526 14.11 14.90 26.14
C ALA A 526 14.70 13.93 25.11
N PHE A 527 16.03 13.81 25.05
CA PHE A 527 16.68 12.80 24.21
C PHE A 527 16.48 11.38 24.75
N ASN A 528 16.41 11.21 26.07
CA ASN A 528 16.03 9.93 26.68
C ASN A 528 14.58 9.55 26.33
N ALA A 529 13.66 10.53 26.36
CA ALA A 529 12.28 10.35 25.93
C ALA A 529 12.19 9.97 24.45
N PHE A 530 12.93 10.66 23.57
CA PHE A 530 13.01 10.33 22.14
C PHE A 530 13.51 8.90 21.90
N GLN A 531 14.62 8.49 22.52
CA GLN A 531 15.14 7.13 22.41
C GLN A 531 14.14 6.10 22.95
N GLY A 532 13.43 6.44 24.03
CA GLY A 532 12.39 5.58 24.59
C GLY A 532 11.20 5.36 23.67
N ILE A 533 10.78 6.39 22.92
CA ILE A 533 9.74 6.25 21.89
C ILE A 533 10.23 5.36 20.75
N GLN A 534 11.47 5.54 20.26
CA GLN A 534 12.01 4.69 19.19
C GLN A 534 12.03 3.21 19.60
N GLU A 535 12.48 2.92 20.81
CA GLU A 535 12.48 1.55 21.35
C GLU A 535 11.06 0.99 21.46
N ASP A 536 10.10 1.77 21.98
CA ASP A 536 8.71 1.29 22.11
C ASP A 536 8.01 1.09 20.76
N ILE A 537 8.31 1.90 19.73
CA ILE A 537 7.86 1.65 18.36
C ILE A 537 8.46 0.34 17.82
N ALA A 538 9.74 0.09 18.05
CA ALA A 538 10.39 -1.17 17.64
C ALA A 538 9.80 -2.40 18.37
N ILE A 539 9.43 -2.26 19.66
CA ILE A 539 8.70 -3.30 20.41
C ILE A 539 7.37 -3.61 19.75
N LEU A 540 6.59 -2.58 19.39
CA LEU A 540 5.31 -2.77 18.72
C LEU A 540 5.46 -3.44 17.35
N GLU A 541 6.50 -3.07 16.60
CA GLU A 541 6.81 -3.66 15.30
C GLU A 541 7.18 -5.15 15.42
N MET A 542 8.00 -5.51 16.40
CA MET A 542 8.32 -6.92 16.67
C MET A 542 7.12 -7.71 17.16
N LYS A 543 6.27 -7.11 17.99
CA LYS A 543 4.99 -7.73 18.39
C LYS A 543 4.10 -7.98 17.19
N ARG A 544 3.99 -7.02 16.26
CA ARG A 544 3.25 -7.17 15.00
C ARG A 544 3.80 -8.34 14.17
N GLN A 545 5.12 -8.45 14.05
CA GLN A 545 5.74 -9.54 13.29
C GLN A 545 5.50 -10.91 13.95
N ALA A 546 5.63 -10.99 15.27
CA ALA A 546 5.38 -12.23 16.00
C ALA A 546 3.91 -12.68 15.95
N GLU A 547 2.97 -11.73 15.99
CA GLU A 547 1.54 -12.04 15.78
C GLU A 547 1.29 -12.59 14.36
N ARG A 548 1.99 -12.07 13.34
CA ARG A 548 1.94 -12.62 11.96
C ARG A 548 2.54 -14.01 11.85
N GLU A 549 3.66 -14.26 12.52
CA GLU A 549 4.40 -15.54 12.42
C GLU A 549 3.87 -16.63 13.35
N THR A 550 2.84 -16.34 14.15
CA THR A 550 2.17 -17.34 14.99
C THR A 550 1.65 -18.48 14.12
N ILE A 551 2.01 -19.72 14.48
CA ILE A 551 1.60 -20.92 13.72
C ILE A 551 0.07 -20.97 13.69
N ALA A 552 -0.47 -20.64 12.53
CA ALA A 552 -1.90 -20.74 12.26
C ALA A 552 -2.25 -22.20 11.93
N ALA A 553 -3.40 -22.67 12.43
CA ALA A 553 -3.93 -23.99 12.08
C ALA A 553 -4.51 -24.01 10.65
N SER A 554 -4.72 -22.84 10.04
CA SER A 554 -5.24 -22.67 8.68
C SER A 554 -4.81 -21.33 8.07
N GLU A 555 -4.88 -21.20 6.75
CA GLU A 555 -4.68 -19.93 6.03
C GLU A 555 -5.70 -18.84 6.44
N LYS A 556 -6.93 -19.22 6.79
CA LYS A 556 -7.94 -18.28 7.35
C LYS A 556 -7.45 -17.63 8.64
N GLU A 557 -6.91 -18.45 9.53
CA GLU A 557 -6.37 -17.99 10.80
C GLU A 557 -5.10 -17.15 10.59
N GLU A 558 -4.27 -17.47 9.60
CA GLU A 558 -3.13 -16.64 9.19
C GLU A 558 -3.57 -15.23 8.77
N GLN A 559 -4.58 -15.12 7.89
CA GLN A 559 -5.13 -13.82 7.49
C GLN A 559 -5.76 -13.07 8.66
N TYR A 560 -6.44 -13.77 9.56
CA TYR A 560 -7.01 -13.17 10.77
C TYR A 560 -5.93 -12.62 11.69
N ASN A 561 -4.86 -13.39 11.92
CA ASN A 561 -3.71 -12.96 12.71
C ASN A 561 -3.05 -11.74 12.07
N GLU A 562 -2.91 -11.71 10.74
CA GLU A 562 -2.34 -10.57 10.02
C GLU A 562 -3.20 -9.30 10.16
N MET A 563 -4.52 -9.43 10.05
CA MET A 563 -5.48 -8.34 10.27
C MET A 563 -5.38 -7.78 11.70
N GLN A 564 -5.40 -8.67 12.71
CA GLN A 564 -5.28 -8.26 14.11
C GLN A 564 -3.93 -7.60 14.40
N ALA A 565 -2.83 -8.14 13.87
CA ALA A 565 -1.49 -7.58 14.03
C ALA A 565 -1.41 -6.14 13.52
N LYS A 566 -1.96 -5.86 12.33
CA LYS A 566 -2.01 -4.49 11.78
C LYS A 566 -2.84 -3.56 12.64
N LYS A 567 -4.02 -4.00 13.09
CA LYS A 567 -4.89 -3.21 13.96
C LYS A 567 -4.21 -2.89 15.31
N ASN A 568 -3.66 -3.92 15.96
CA ASN A 568 -2.96 -3.79 17.24
C ASN A 568 -1.76 -2.84 17.15
N PHE A 569 -1.06 -2.87 16.01
CA PHE A 569 0.02 -1.93 15.74
C PHE A 569 -0.48 -0.48 15.69
N VAL A 570 -1.55 -0.20 14.93
CA VAL A 570 -2.14 1.15 14.84
C VAL A 570 -2.65 1.66 16.19
N ASP A 571 -3.33 0.82 16.95
CA ASP A 571 -3.80 1.15 18.30
C ASP A 571 -2.63 1.39 19.27
N GLY A 572 -1.57 0.58 19.13
CA GLY A 572 -0.32 0.73 19.86
C GLY A 572 0.32 2.07 19.58
N LEU A 573 0.48 2.46 18.31
CA LEU A 573 1.03 3.76 17.91
C LEU A 573 0.22 4.93 18.48
N ALA A 574 -1.12 4.85 18.44
CA ALA A 574 -1.98 5.86 19.05
C ALA A 574 -1.81 5.93 20.57
N THR A 575 -1.63 4.79 21.22
CA THR A 575 -1.33 4.70 22.66
C THR A 575 0.03 5.33 22.98
N LEU A 576 1.05 5.11 22.17
CA LEU A 576 2.37 5.74 22.35
C LEU A 576 2.27 7.26 22.21
N ALA A 577 1.52 7.77 21.22
CA ALA A 577 1.28 9.21 21.07
C ALA A 577 0.65 9.82 22.33
N GLY A 578 -0.33 9.13 22.94
CA GLY A 578 -0.99 9.56 24.18
C GLY A 578 -0.05 9.64 25.39
N LYS A 579 1.09 8.95 25.36
CA LYS A 579 2.12 8.96 26.42
C LYS A 579 3.15 10.07 26.27
N ILE A 580 3.10 10.83 25.16
CA ILE A 580 3.93 12.00 24.92
C ILE A 580 3.34 13.22 25.65
N THR A 581 4.20 13.92 26.38
CA THR A 581 3.88 15.16 27.08
C THR A 581 4.98 16.20 26.88
N GLY A 582 4.66 17.46 27.11
CA GLY A 582 5.62 18.54 26.96
C GLY A 582 5.00 19.82 26.40
N ARG A 583 5.86 20.77 26.09
CA ARG A 583 5.52 22.10 25.57
C ARG A 583 6.51 22.51 24.49
N THR A 584 6.03 23.19 23.45
CA THR A 584 6.87 23.70 22.36
C THR A 584 7.75 24.89 22.77
N ASN A 585 7.40 25.53 23.88
CA ASN A 585 8.10 26.64 24.53
C ASN A 585 7.75 26.62 26.03
N ALA A 586 8.09 27.66 26.79
CA ALA A 586 7.81 27.72 28.23
C ALA A 586 6.31 27.58 28.63
N THR A 587 5.35 27.76 27.70
CA THR A 587 3.92 27.85 28.02
C THR A 587 2.98 27.01 27.16
N THR A 588 3.33 26.72 25.90
CA THR A 588 2.41 26.12 24.91
C THR A 588 2.50 24.59 24.92
N PRO A 589 1.46 23.84 25.35
CA PRO A 589 1.49 22.37 25.36
C PRO A 589 1.56 21.76 23.95
N LEU A 590 2.13 20.56 23.85
CA LEU A 590 2.05 19.76 22.62
C LEU A 590 0.60 19.38 22.31
N THR A 591 0.16 19.71 21.10
CA THR A 591 -1.15 19.33 20.57
C THR A 591 -1.19 17.86 20.21
N GLU A 592 -2.39 17.27 20.12
CA GLU A 592 -2.54 15.88 19.68
C GLU A 592 -1.96 15.65 18.27
N ALA A 593 -2.18 16.60 17.36
CA ALA A 593 -1.62 16.54 16.00
C ALA A 593 -0.08 16.47 16.00
N LEU A 594 0.60 17.23 16.89
CA LEU A 594 2.05 17.17 17.02
C LEU A 594 2.51 15.81 17.55
N LYS A 595 1.81 15.24 18.53
CA LYS A 595 2.14 13.92 19.09
C LYS A 595 2.01 12.81 18.05
N GLN A 596 0.95 12.85 17.24
CA GLN A 596 0.77 11.90 16.13
C GLN A 596 1.86 12.08 15.06
N ALA A 597 2.23 13.32 14.73
CA ALA A 597 3.32 13.59 13.79
C ALA A 597 4.68 13.06 14.28
N ILE A 598 4.97 13.16 15.58
CA ILE A 598 6.17 12.57 16.19
C ILE A 598 6.21 11.06 15.96
N ILE A 599 5.12 10.35 16.30
CA ILE A 599 5.06 8.90 16.11
C ILE A 599 5.22 8.54 14.64
N ALA A 600 4.56 9.26 13.72
CA ALA A 600 4.66 9.01 12.29
C ALA A 600 6.11 9.13 11.76
N LEU A 601 6.84 10.20 12.09
CA LEU A 601 8.22 10.36 11.60
C LEU A 601 9.23 9.40 12.25
N MET A 602 8.87 8.78 13.37
CA MET A 602 9.72 7.82 14.09
C MET A 602 9.49 6.37 13.64
N ARG A 603 8.48 6.11 12.81
CA ARG A 603 8.31 4.83 12.13
C ARG A 603 9.44 4.63 11.11
N GLN A 604 9.90 3.41 10.96
CA GLN A 604 10.70 3.06 9.79
C GLN A 604 9.76 2.99 8.58
N PRO A 605 10.15 3.56 7.42
CA PRO A 605 9.44 3.28 6.17
C PRO A 605 9.49 1.77 5.90
N ASN A 606 8.35 1.10 5.95
CA ASN A 606 8.18 -0.29 5.56
C ASN A 606 7.07 -0.41 4.52
N MET A 607 7.20 -1.38 3.60
CA MET A 607 6.16 -1.74 2.63
C MET A 607 5.32 -2.91 3.12
#